data_AF-A0A9D6A224-F1
#
_entry.id   AF-A0A9D6A224-F1
#
_cell.length_a   1.000
_cell.length_b   1.000
_cell.length_c   1.000
_cell.angle_alpha   90.00
_cell.angle_beta   90.00
_cell.angle_gamma   90.00
#
_symmetry.space_group_name_H-M   'P 1'
#
loop_
_entity.id
_entity.type
_entity.pdbx_description
1 polymer ?
#
loop_
_entity_poly.entity_id
_entity_poly.type
_entity_poly.pdbx_seq_one_letter_code
_entity_poly.pdbx_strand_id
1 'polypeptide(L)'
;MDKQAELDALAAEIIEAGICSELASQATQLVMGDGNADADIVFIGEAPGKNEDLQGKPFVGAAGKFLDEMLAAAGLQRPDVYITNIVKYRPPNNRDPLPEEKRQFWPYLMRQLEIIQPKAVLTLGRHSGGGFIPGLRISQDHGRPRRVRLHELEFVVIPLYHPAAALYNGGMRQTLIDDFMRAAAFVQQNNPES
;
A
#
# COMPACT_ATOMS: atom_id res chain seq x y z
N MET A 1 21.99 5.35 5.55
CA MET A 1 21.48 4.72 6.78
C MET A 1 20.82 3.42 6.37
N ASP A 2 20.70 2.46 7.28
CA ASP A 2 19.94 1.24 7.02
C ASP A 2 18.44 1.57 7.11
N LYS A 3 17.79 1.72 5.95
CA LYS A 3 16.36 2.06 5.88
C LYS A 3 15.48 1.01 6.55
N GLN A 4 15.89 -0.27 6.57
CA GLN A 4 15.11 -1.30 7.24
C GLN A 4 15.12 -1.06 8.76
N ALA A 5 16.28 -0.72 9.34
CA ALA A 5 16.36 -0.37 10.75
C ALA A 5 15.51 0.87 11.11
N GLU A 6 15.43 1.86 10.22
CA GLU A 6 14.56 3.03 10.41
C GLU A 6 13.06 2.67 10.36
N LEU A 7 12.67 1.77 9.45
CA LEU A 7 11.30 1.25 9.39
C LEU A 7 10.93 0.43 10.63
N ASP A 8 11.86 -0.37 11.14
CA ASP A 8 11.66 -1.15 12.37
C ASP A 8 11.53 -0.23 13.60
N ALA A 9 12.34 0.83 13.67
CA ALA A 9 12.21 1.85 14.71
C ALA A 9 10.86 2.59 14.63
N LEU A 10 10.39 2.91 13.42
CA LEU A 10 9.08 3.52 13.20
C LEU A 10 7.93 2.60 13.65
N ALA A 11 8.05 1.29 13.42
CA ALA A 11 7.08 0.31 13.89
C ALA A 11 7.04 0.22 15.43
N ALA A 12 8.20 0.24 16.08
CA ALA A 12 8.29 0.27 17.54
C ALA A 12 7.66 1.54 18.12
N GLU A 13 7.90 2.70 17.50
CA GLU A 13 7.32 3.98 17.91
C GLU A 13 5.79 3.96 17.84
N ILE A 14 5.19 3.41 16.78
CA ILE A 14 3.73 3.26 16.64
C ILE A 14 3.15 2.49 17.83
N ILE A 15 3.81 1.40 18.23
CA ILE A 15 3.38 0.53 19.32
C ILE A 15 3.53 1.26 20.67
N GLU A 16 4.67 1.90 20.91
CA GLU A 16 4.95 2.63 22.16
C GLU A 16 4.02 3.83 22.34
N ALA A 17 3.75 4.57 21.27
CA ALA A 17 2.84 5.73 21.29
C ALA A 17 1.35 5.32 21.40
N GLY A 18 1.02 4.03 21.30
CA GLY A 18 -0.35 3.54 21.43
C GLY A 18 -1.28 4.04 20.32
N ILE A 19 -0.75 4.21 19.10
CA ILE A 19 -1.52 4.74 17.96
C ILE A 19 -2.71 3.84 17.67
N CYS A 20 -3.91 4.43 17.64
CA CYS A 20 -5.17 3.70 17.52
C CYS A 20 -5.28 2.54 18.53
N SER A 21 -5.11 2.82 19.83
CA SER A 21 -5.17 1.82 20.91
C SER A 21 -6.42 0.93 20.88
N GLU A 22 -7.56 1.45 20.44
CA GLU A 22 -8.78 0.65 20.25
C GLU A 22 -8.61 -0.43 19.17
N LEU A 23 -7.97 -0.12 18.05
CA LEU A 23 -7.65 -1.10 17.02
C LEU A 23 -6.55 -2.05 17.49
N ALA A 24 -5.51 -1.52 18.12
CA ALA A 24 -4.40 -2.31 18.63
C ALA A 24 -4.87 -3.37 19.65
N SER A 25 -5.85 -3.04 20.50
CA SER A 25 -6.42 -3.98 21.48
C SER A 25 -7.24 -5.12 20.87
N GLN A 26 -7.67 -4.98 19.61
CA GLN A 26 -8.50 -5.95 18.89
C GLN A 26 -7.73 -6.72 17.80
N ALA A 27 -6.60 -6.18 17.37
CA ALA A 27 -5.67 -6.82 16.46
C ALA A 27 -4.76 -7.79 17.22
N THR A 28 -4.22 -8.77 16.51
CA THR A 28 -3.21 -9.69 17.04
C THR A 28 -1.85 -9.00 17.12
N GLN A 29 -1.52 -8.22 16.08
CA GLN A 29 -0.24 -7.53 15.96
C GLN A 29 -0.28 -6.41 14.92
N LEU A 30 0.77 -5.59 14.92
CA LEU A 30 1.01 -4.58 13.90
C LEU A 30 1.41 -5.25 12.58
N VAL A 31 0.85 -4.76 11.47
CA VAL A 31 1.26 -5.11 10.10
C VAL A 31 1.89 -3.86 9.46
N MET A 32 3.20 -3.68 9.67
CA MET A 32 3.91 -2.48 9.25
C MET A 32 4.06 -2.37 7.72
N GLY A 33 4.44 -3.46 7.10
CA GLY A 33 4.81 -3.55 5.69
C GLY A 33 5.77 -4.71 5.47
N ASP A 34 6.00 -5.09 4.22
CA ASP A 34 6.94 -6.17 3.85
C ASP A 34 7.48 -5.88 2.43
N GLY A 35 8.75 -6.21 2.20
CA GLY A 35 9.43 -5.98 0.93
C GLY A 35 10.75 -5.22 1.09
N ASN A 36 11.21 -4.62 0.00
CA ASN A 36 12.49 -3.90 -0.05
C ASN A 36 12.38 -2.47 0.47
N ALA A 37 13.17 -2.11 1.48
CA ALA A 37 13.20 -0.77 2.06
C ALA A 37 13.75 0.29 1.08
N ASP A 38 14.45 -0.13 0.02
CA ASP A 38 14.94 0.69 -1.10
C ASP A 38 14.07 0.56 -2.37
N ALA A 39 12.83 0.10 -2.24
CA ALA A 39 11.96 -0.10 -3.40
C ALA A 39 11.59 1.21 -4.12
N ASP A 40 11.72 1.21 -5.45
CA ASP A 40 11.23 2.28 -6.31
C ASP A 40 9.70 2.34 -6.38
N ILE A 41 9.02 1.21 -6.08
CA ILE A 41 7.57 1.06 -6.11
C ILE A 41 7.05 0.65 -4.74
N VAL A 42 6.15 1.46 -4.19
CA VAL A 42 5.40 1.15 -2.96
C VAL A 42 3.93 0.90 -3.29
N PHE A 43 3.38 -0.22 -2.85
CA PHE A 43 1.96 -0.54 -2.90
C PHE A 43 1.27 -0.20 -1.59
N ILE A 44 0.14 0.51 -1.65
CA ILE A 44 -0.62 0.92 -0.46
C ILE A 44 -2.07 0.45 -0.56
N GLY A 45 -2.44 -0.48 0.29
CA GLY A 45 -3.83 -0.86 0.55
C GLY A 45 -4.49 -0.04 1.67
N GLU A 46 -5.63 -0.51 2.15
CA GLU A 46 -6.40 0.21 3.17
C GLU A 46 -6.08 -0.22 4.59
N ALA A 47 -6.22 -1.51 4.89
CA ALA A 47 -5.98 -2.09 6.21
C ALA A 47 -5.65 -3.60 6.10
N PRO A 48 -5.07 -4.20 7.15
CA PRO A 48 -4.83 -5.64 7.21
C PRO A 48 -6.15 -6.42 7.32
N GLY A 49 -6.21 -7.58 6.67
CA GLY A 49 -7.25 -8.58 6.89
C GLY A 49 -6.85 -9.58 7.99
N LYS A 50 -7.67 -10.62 8.15
CA LYS A 50 -7.45 -11.66 9.18
C LYS A 50 -6.11 -12.37 9.02
N ASN A 51 -5.73 -12.74 7.80
CA ASN A 51 -4.51 -13.51 7.58
C ASN A 51 -3.26 -12.65 7.74
N GLU A 52 -3.36 -11.37 7.37
CA GLU A 52 -2.33 -10.37 7.54
C GLU A 52 -2.07 -10.11 9.02
N ASP A 53 -3.14 -9.91 9.80
CA ASP A 53 -3.09 -9.74 11.25
C ASP A 53 -2.40 -10.92 11.95
N LEU A 54 -2.74 -12.16 11.57
CA LEU A 54 -2.14 -13.35 12.18
C LEU A 54 -0.66 -13.59 11.81
N GLN A 55 -0.21 -13.04 10.69
CA GLN A 55 1.14 -13.28 10.16
C GLN A 55 2.08 -12.07 10.27
N GLY A 56 1.55 -10.88 10.56
CA GLY A 56 2.32 -9.65 10.56
C GLY A 56 2.71 -9.14 9.17
N LYS A 57 2.19 -9.75 8.10
CA LYS A 57 2.59 -9.46 6.72
C LYS A 57 1.42 -8.96 5.89
N PRO A 58 1.59 -7.91 5.07
CA PRO A 58 0.52 -7.35 4.27
C PRO A 58 0.23 -8.24 3.06
N PHE A 59 -1.05 -8.25 2.65
CA PHE A 59 -1.52 -8.95 1.44
C PHE A 59 -1.08 -10.42 1.41
N VAL A 60 -1.38 -11.23 2.42
CA VAL A 60 -1.10 -12.68 2.45
C VAL A 60 -2.36 -13.55 2.28
N GLY A 61 -3.54 -12.92 2.27
CA GLY A 61 -4.82 -13.55 1.95
C GLY A 61 -5.07 -13.73 0.45
N ALA A 62 -6.33 -13.99 0.08
CA ALA A 62 -6.72 -14.24 -1.32
C ALA A 62 -6.44 -13.04 -2.24
N ALA A 63 -6.71 -11.82 -1.78
CA ALA A 63 -6.36 -10.59 -2.52
C ALA A 63 -4.84 -10.46 -2.70
N GLY A 64 -4.08 -10.94 -1.73
CA GLY A 64 -2.62 -10.99 -1.76
C GLY A 64 -2.06 -11.94 -2.80
N LYS A 65 -2.62 -13.15 -2.90
CA LYS A 65 -2.26 -14.09 -3.96
C LYS A 65 -2.49 -13.50 -5.35
N PHE A 66 -3.59 -12.77 -5.54
CA PHE A 66 -3.83 -12.11 -6.81
C PHE A 66 -2.88 -10.93 -7.05
N LEU A 67 -2.47 -10.20 -6.01
CA LEU A 67 -1.39 -9.22 -6.11
C LEU A 67 -0.07 -9.88 -6.56
N ASP A 68 0.26 -11.06 -6.05
CA ASP A 68 1.45 -11.80 -6.45
C ASP A 68 1.40 -12.21 -7.94
N GLU A 69 0.22 -12.61 -8.43
CA GLU A 69 0.01 -12.90 -9.85
C GLU A 69 0.20 -11.66 -10.73
N MET A 70 -0.28 -10.48 -10.28
CA MET A 70 -0.09 -9.22 -11.00
C MET A 70 1.36 -8.75 -10.99
N LEU A 71 2.08 -8.91 -9.86
CA LEU A 71 3.52 -8.67 -9.77
C LEU A 71 4.27 -9.53 -10.78
N ALA A 72 3.99 -10.85 -10.79
CA ALA A 72 4.63 -11.78 -11.72
C ALA A 72 4.35 -11.43 -13.19
N ALA A 73 3.12 -11.02 -13.52
CA ALA A 73 2.77 -10.57 -14.87
C ALA A 73 3.53 -9.32 -15.32
N ALA A 74 3.92 -8.46 -14.37
CA ALA A 74 4.76 -7.29 -14.61
C ALA A 74 6.28 -7.59 -14.50
N GLY A 75 6.67 -8.85 -14.32
CA GLY A 75 8.08 -9.24 -14.14
C GLY A 75 8.68 -8.80 -12.80
N LEU A 76 7.84 -8.54 -11.79
CA LEU A 76 8.24 -8.15 -10.44
C LEU A 76 7.96 -9.27 -9.45
N GLN A 77 8.66 -9.24 -8.32
CA GLN A 77 8.48 -10.09 -7.16
C GLN A 77 8.33 -9.23 -5.89
N ARG A 78 7.86 -9.82 -4.79
CA ARG A 78 7.76 -9.11 -3.51
C ARG A 78 9.06 -8.45 -3.05
N PRO A 79 10.25 -9.07 -3.21
CA PRO A 79 11.51 -8.43 -2.86
C PRO A 79 11.90 -7.24 -3.75
N ASP A 80 11.22 -7.01 -4.87
CA ASP A 80 11.51 -5.86 -5.75
C ASP A 80 10.73 -4.60 -5.34
N VAL A 81 9.73 -4.76 -4.46
CA VAL A 81 8.74 -3.73 -4.14
C VAL A 81 8.57 -3.63 -2.63
N TYR A 82 7.86 -2.61 -2.16
CA TYR A 82 7.41 -2.54 -0.77
C TYR A 82 5.89 -2.51 -0.72
N ILE A 83 5.28 -3.27 0.18
CA ILE A 83 3.82 -3.38 0.29
C ILE A 83 3.41 -2.96 1.70
N THR A 84 2.39 -2.11 1.82
CA THR A 84 1.82 -1.71 3.11
C THR A 84 0.35 -1.29 2.98
N ASN A 85 -0.23 -0.78 4.07
CA ASN A 85 -1.60 -0.24 4.14
C ASN A 85 -1.60 1.15 4.77
N ILE A 86 -2.69 1.92 4.63
CA ILE A 86 -2.85 3.16 5.42
C ILE A 86 -2.86 2.83 6.90
N VAL A 87 -3.83 2.02 7.34
CA VAL A 87 -3.97 1.59 8.73
C VAL A 87 -3.15 0.33 8.93
N LYS A 88 -2.42 0.22 10.05
CA LYS A 88 -1.49 -0.89 10.32
C LYS A 88 -2.05 -1.99 11.22
N TYR A 89 -3.22 -1.78 11.81
CA TYR A 89 -3.96 -2.78 12.59
C TYR A 89 -5.23 -3.20 11.86
N ARG A 90 -5.61 -4.47 12.01
CA ARG A 90 -6.84 -5.01 11.45
C ARG A 90 -8.07 -4.42 12.15
N PRO A 91 -9.01 -3.79 11.43
CA PRO A 91 -10.29 -3.40 12.00
C PRO A 91 -11.16 -4.62 12.37
N PRO A 92 -11.98 -4.53 13.44
CA PRO A 92 -12.83 -5.64 13.85
C PRO A 92 -13.77 -6.07 12.74
N ASN A 93 -13.93 -7.38 12.58
CA ASN A 93 -14.76 -8.00 11.53
C ASN A 93 -14.36 -7.58 10.09
N ASN A 94 -13.13 -7.10 9.87
CA ASN A 94 -12.67 -6.56 8.58
C ASN A 94 -13.53 -5.40 8.05
N ARG A 95 -14.13 -4.60 8.94
CA ARG A 95 -14.80 -3.35 8.51
C ARG A 95 -13.79 -2.40 7.85
N ASP A 96 -14.29 -1.45 7.09
CA ASP A 96 -13.46 -0.33 6.63
C ASP A 96 -12.94 0.46 7.85
N PRO A 97 -11.67 0.91 7.85
CA PRO A 97 -11.17 1.82 8.86
C PRO A 97 -11.90 3.16 8.82
N LEU A 98 -12.16 3.69 10.01
CA LEU A 98 -12.78 4.99 10.23
C LEU A 98 -11.86 6.12 9.74
N PRO A 99 -12.44 7.28 9.37
CA PRO A 99 -11.64 8.43 8.99
C PRO A 99 -10.61 8.85 10.04
N GLU A 100 -10.94 8.75 11.33
CA GLU A 100 -10.03 9.07 12.43
C GLU A 100 -8.86 8.08 12.52
N GLU A 101 -9.11 6.79 12.34
CA GLU A 101 -8.06 5.76 12.32
C GLU A 101 -7.07 6.01 11.18
N LYS A 102 -7.57 6.38 9.99
CA LYS A 102 -6.73 6.79 8.87
C LYS A 102 -5.91 8.03 9.19
N ARG A 103 -6.51 9.04 9.84
CA ARG A 103 -5.82 10.28 10.22
C ARG A 103 -4.67 10.02 11.19
N GLN A 104 -4.86 9.15 12.17
CA GLN A 104 -3.81 8.83 13.15
C GLN A 104 -2.62 8.10 12.51
N PHE A 105 -2.86 7.22 11.54
CA PHE A 105 -1.77 6.53 10.83
C PHE A 105 -1.12 7.34 9.71
N TRP A 106 -1.77 8.40 9.22
CA TRP A 106 -1.27 9.18 8.09
C TRP A 106 0.15 9.74 8.28
N PRO A 107 0.51 10.35 9.44
CA PRO A 107 1.88 10.83 9.68
C PRO A 107 2.92 9.70 9.62
N TYR A 108 2.57 8.50 10.09
CA TYR A 108 3.46 7.33 10.08
C TYR A 108 3.61 6.75 8.69
N LEU A 109 2.54 6.72 7.88
CA LEU A 109 2.64 6.35 6.47
C LEU A 109 3.53 7.34 5.71
N MET A 110 3.46 8.64 6.05
CA MET A 110 4.31 9.65 5.41
C MET A 110 5.77 9.47 5.77
N ARG A 111 6.09 9.28 7.05
CA ARG A 111 7.46 8.95 7.48
C ARG A 111 7.98 7.65 6.87
N GLN A 112 7.13 6.63 6.73
CA GLN A 112 7.48 5.39 6.03
C GLN A 112 7.87 5.67 4.57
N LEU A 113 7.14 6.54 3.86
CA LEU A 113 7.49 6.95 2.50
C LEU A 113 8.72 7.87 2.46
N GLU A 114 8.97 8.68 3.49
CA GLU A 114 10.17 9.52 3.62
C GLU A 114 11.43 8.68 3.82
N ILE A 115 11.32 7.56 4.54
CA ILE A 115 12.41 6.60 4.70
C ILE A 115 12.68 5.87 3.38
N ILE A 116 11.63 5.33 2.74
CA ILE A 116 11.77 4.51 1.51
C ILE A 116 12.21 5.37 0.32
N GLN A 117 11.65 6.59 0.21
CA GLN A 117 11.82 7.52 -0.92
C GLN A 117 11.46 6.90 -2.28
N PRO A 118 10.25 6.33 -2.45
CA PRO A 118 9.89 5.66 -3.69
C PRO A 118 9.71 6.63 -4.85
N LYS A 119 9.97 6.16 -6.07
CA LYS A 119 9.66 6.89 -7.30
C LYS A 119 8.15 6.90 -7.58
N ALA A 120 7.46 5.83 -7.20
CA ALA A 120 6.02 5.71 -7.38
C ALA A 120 5.30 5.00 -6.23
N VAL A 121 4.06 5.44 -6.00
CA VAL A 121 3.11 4.86 -5.06
C VAL A 121 1.90 4.35 -5.84
N LEU A 122 1.71 3.03 -5.85
CA LEU A 122 0.58 2.36 -6.49
C LEU A 122 -0.49 2.11 -5.42
N THR A 123 -1.58 2.86 -5.47
CA THR A 123 -2.65 2.76 -4.47
C THR A 123 -3.66 1.71 -4.89
N LEU A 124 -3.96 0.76 -4.00
CA LEU A 124 -4.87 -0.35 -4.23
C LEU A 124 -6.26 -0.03 -3.68
N GLY A 125 -7.14 0.49 -4.52
CA GLY A 125 -8.52 0.82 -4.20
C GLY A 125 -8.78 2.30 -3.92
N ARG A 126 -10.07 2.64 -3.76
CA ARG A 126 -10.52 4.02 -3.59
C ARG A 126 -10.00 4.68 -2.31
N HIS A 127 -9.82 3.90 -1.25
CA HIS A 127 -9.51 4.44 0.08
C HIS A 127 -8.05 4.87 0.20
N SER A 128 -7.12 4.02 -0.28
CA SER A 128 -5.71 4.41 -0.38
C SER A 128 -5.52 5.53 -1.39
N GLY A 129 -6.10 5.40 -2.58
CA GLY A 129 -5.95 6.43 -3.61
C GLY A 129 -6.54 7.79 -3.21
N GLY A 130 -7.69 7.81 -2.55
CA GLY A 130 -8.33 9.05 -2.08
C GLY A 130 -7.53 9.79 -0.99
N GLY A 131 -6.63 9.09 -0.28
CA GLY A 131 -5.71 9.74 0.67
C GLY A 131 -4.67 10.61 -0.01
N PHE A 132 -4.22 10.23 -1.21
CA PHE A 132 -3.22 10.97 -1.98
C PHE A 132 -3.83 11.90 -3.04
N ILE A 133 -4.99 11.53 -3.59
CA ILE A 133 -5.64 12.22 -4.70
C ILE A 133 -7.04 12.67 -4.26
N PRO A 134 -7.20 13.95 -3.86
CA PRO A 134 -8.51 14.49 -3.51
C PRO A 134 -9.51 14.34 -4.67
N GLY A 135 -10.71 13.84 -4.35
CA GLY A 135 -11.79 13.65 -5.34
C GLY A 135 -11.62 12.46 -6.28
N LEU A 136 -10.67 11.55 -6.01
CA LEU A 136 -10.43 10.35 -6.81
C LEU A 136 -11.72 9.53 -7.02
N ARG A 137 -12.00 9.18 -8.27
CA ARG A 137 -13.04 8.22 -8.64
C ARG A 137 -12.39 7.01 -9.27
N ILE A 138 -12.25 5.92 -8.50
CA ILE A 138 -11.50 4.75 -8.96
C ILE A 138 -12.02 4.18 -10.27
N SER A 139 -13.32 4.28 -10.55
CA SER A 139 -13.94 3.85 -11.81
C SER A 139 -13.53 4.64 -13.04
N GLN A 140 -12.95 5.83 -12.87
CA GLN A 140 -12.57 6.75 -13.95
C GLN A 140 -11.06 7.01 -13.98
N ASP A 141 -10.43 6.97 -12.81
CA ASP A 141 -9.06 7.41 -12.61
C ASP A 141 -8.03 6.27 -12.57
N HIS A 142 -8.48 5.01 -12.49
CA HIS A 142 -7.56 3.86 -12.41
C HIS A 142 -6.55 3.85 -13.58
N GLY A 143 -5.30 3.48 -13.28
CA GLY A 143 -4.20 3.43 -14.23
C GLY A 143 -3.65 4.79 -14.67
N ARG A 144 -4.21 5.92 -14.20
CA ARG A 144 -3.76 7.26 -14.61
C ARG A 144 -2.74 7.84 -13.62
N PRO A 145 -1.46 7.98 -14.02
CA PRO A 145 -0.43 8.53 -13.15
C PRO A 145 -0.71 10.00 -12.83
N ARG A 146 -0.46 10.40 -11.58
CA ARG A 146 -0.50 11.80 -11.12
C ARG A 146 0.75 12.11 -10.32
N ARG A 147 1.46 13.17 -10.67
CA ARG A 147 2.51 13.72 -9.81
C ARG A 147 1.89 14.29 -8.55
N VAL A 148 2.42 13.90 -7.41
CA VAL A 148 1.98 14.35 -6.10
C VAL A 148 3.21 14.88 -5.35
N ARG A 149 3.04 16.04 -4.73
CA ARG A 149 4.02 16.63 -3.83
C ARG A 149 3.40 16.73 -2.45
N LEU A 150 3.98 16.02 -1.48
CA LEU A 150 3.56 16.03 -0.08
C LEU A 150 4.79 16.35 0.77
N HIS A 151 4.77 17.50 1.44
CA HIS A 151 5.95 18.04 2.12
C HIS A 151 7.15 18.13 1.15
N GLU A 152 8.28 17.52 1.52
CA GLU A 152 9.51 17.49 0.71
C GLU A 152 9.56 16.31 -0.28
N LEU A 153 8.57 15.41 -0.27
CA LEU A 153 8.51 14.28 -1.18
C LEU A 153 7.76 14.63 -2.46
N GLU A 154 8.36 14.30 -3.60
CA GLU A 154 7.70 14.27 -4.90
C GLU A 154 7.78 12.86 -5.48
N PHE A 155 6.62 12.29 -5.79
CA PHE A 155 6.51 10.96 -6.40
C PHE A 155 5.27 10.86 -7.28
N VAL A 156 5.20 9.82 -8.11
CA VAL A 156 4.01 9.55 -8.92
C VAL A 156 3.05 8.64 -8.17
N VAL A 157 1.78 9.03 -8.08
CA VAL A 157 0.71 8.16 -7.59
C VAL A 157 -0.04 7.57 -8.78
N ILE A 158 -0.19 6.25 -8.79
CA ILE A 158 -1.00 5.53 -9.78
C ILE A 158 -2.10 4.77 -9.04
N PRO A 159 -3.37 5.22 -9.11
CA PRO A 159 -4.48 4.52 -8.49
C PRO A 159 -4.84 3.27 -9.30
N LEU A 160 -5.02 2.15 -8.62
CA LEU A 160 -5.42 0.86 -9.18
C LEU A 160 -6.64 0.33 -8.42
N TYR A 161 -7.44 -0.52 -9.05
CA TYR A 161 -8.47 -1.24 -8.30
C TYR A 161 -7.84 -2.12 -7.22
N HIS A 162 -8.54 -2.31 -6.11
CA HIS A 162 -8.10 -3.24 -5.08
C HIS A 162 -8.15 -4.69 -5.62
N PRO A 163 -7.12 -5.53 -5.40
CA PRO A 163 -7.08 -6.90 -5.93
C PRO A 163 -8.33 -7.74 -5.60
N ALA A 164 -8.91 -7.52 -4.42
CA ALA A 164 -10.15 -8.19 -4.01
C ALA A 164 -11.32 -7.99 -4.99
N ALA A 165 -11.35 -6.92 -5.80
CA ALA A 165 -12.42 -6.68 -6.76
C ALA A 165 -12.52 -7.78 -7.82
N ALA A 166 -11.39 -8.37 -8.24
CA ALA A 166 -11.39 -9.51 -9.17
C ALA A 166 -11.93 -10.80 -8.54
N LEU A 167 -11.90 -10.93 -7.22
CA LEU A 167 -12.43 -12.10 -6.51
C LEU A 167 -13.97 -12.10 -6.49
N TYR A 168 -14.57 -10.91 -6.45
CA TYR A 168 -16.03 -10.75 -6.48
C TYR A 168 -16.57 -10.62 -7.91
N ASN A 169 -15.77 -10.08 -8.83
CA ASN A 169 -16.12 -9.91 -10.23
C ASN A 169 -14.98 -10.39 -11.15
N GLY A 170 -15.06 -11.63 -11.61
CA GLY A 170 -14.05 -12.23 -12.49
C GLY A 170 -13.82 -11.45 -13.80
N GLY A 171 -14.82 -10.70 -14.27
CA GLY A 171 -14.70 -9.86 -15.47
C GLY A 171 -13.70 -8.70 -15.32
N MET A 172 -13.38 -8.30 -14.09
CA MET A 172 -12.39 -7.25 -13.83
C MET A 172 -10.94 -7.75 -13.84
N ARG A 173 -10.72 -9.06 -13.77
CA ARG A 173 -9.38 -9.64 -13.58
C ARG A 173 -8.38 -9.15 -14.64
N GLN A 174 -8.77 -9.19 -15.92
CA GLN A 174 -7.90 -8.75 -17.01
C GLN A 174 -7.58 -7.25 -16.92
N THR A 175 -8.59 -6.41 -16.63
CA THR A 175 -8.39 -4.96 -16.45
C THR A 175 -7.37 -4.67 -15.35
N LEU A 176 -7.45 -5.39 -14.23
CA LEU A 176 -6.51 -5.21 -13.11
C LEU A 176 -5.08 -5.58 -13.51
N ILE A 177 -4.90 -6.72 -14.18
CA ILE A 177 -3.57 -7.14 -14.69
C ILE A 177 -3.03 -6.11 -15.68
N ASP A 178 -3.84 -5.69 -16.65
CA ASP A 178 -3.43 -4.75 -17.68
C ASP A 178 -3.02 -3.38 -17.11
N ASP A 179 -3.81 -2.85 -16.16
CA ASP A 179 -3.48 -1.60 -15.47
C ASP A 179 -2.21 -1.73 -14.65
N PHE A 180 -2.06 -2.84 -13.94
CA PHE A 180 -0.89 -3.11 -13.12
C PHE A 180 0.38 -3.17 -13.97
N MET A 181 0.35 -3.91 -15.08
CA MET A 181 1.47 -3.99 -16.02
C MET A 181 1.82 -2.62 -16.61
N ARG A 182 0.81 -1.84 -17.02
CA ARG A 182 1.04 -0.47 -17.52
C ARG A 182 1.66 0.43 -16.46
N ALA A 183 1.19 0.33 -15.21
CA ALA A 183 1.70 1.12 -14.10
C ALA A 183 3.16 0.76 -13.79
N ALA A 184 3.48 -0.53 -13.69
CA ALA A 184 4.85 -1.00 -13.46
C ALA A 184 5.80 -0.57 -14.60
N ALA A 185 5.38 -0.76 -15.86
CA ALA A 185 6.16 -0.34 -17.02
C ALA A 185 6.39 1.17 -17.06
N PHE A 186 5.37 1.97 -16.70
CA PHE A 186 5.52 3.43 -16.59
C PHE A 186 6.62 3.81 -15.59
N VAL A 187 6.67 3.17 -14.42
CA VAL A 187 7.69 3.46 -13.41
C VAL A 187 9.07 3.06 -13.89
N GLN A 188 9.21 1.86 -14.49
CA GLN A 188 10.48 1.38 -15.03
C GLN A 188 11.02 2.28 -16.15
N GLN A 189 10.17 2.76 -17.06
CA GLN A 189 10.59 3.62 -18.18
C GLN A 189 10.96 5.05 -17.77
N ASN A 190 10.42 5.53 -16.65
CA ASN A 190 10.68 6.88 -16.14
C ASN A 190 11.67 6.87 -14.97
N ASN A 191 12.37 5.75 -14.77
CA ASN A 191 13.41 5.64 -13.77
C ASN A 191 14.74 6.13 -14.37
N PRO A 192 15.32 7.24 -13.86
CA PRO A 192 16.52 7.88 -14.44
C PRO A 192 17.79 7.03 -14.36
N GLU A 193 17.76 5.88 -13.69
CA GLU A 193 18.88 4.94 -13.53
C GLU A 193 18.80 3.74 -14.48
N SER A 194 17.81 3.71 -15.41
CA SER A 194 17.58 2.62 -16.38
C SER A 194 18.19 2.87 -17.75
#